data_AF-Q9HSR3-F1
#
_entry.id   AF-Q9HSR3-F1
#
_cell.length_a   1.000
_cell.length_b   1.000
_cell.length_c   1.000
_cell.angle_alpha   90.00
_cell.angle_beta   90.00
_cell.angle_gamma   90.00
#
_symmetry.space_group_name_H-M   'P 1'
#
loop_
_entity.id
_entity.type
_entity.pdbx_description
1 polymer ?
#
loop_
_entity_poly.entity_id
_entity_poly.type
_entity_poly.pdbx_seq_one_letter_code
_entity_poly.pdbx_strand_id
1 'polypeptide(L)'
;MEISASQAQLATSVASVVFSGVLVLVTFLYYRETKAHTEEMAESRKAEFKPVLKGTVELKLGLHNRFYIENTGKGAAHDVEAKWGFEHLGQEVDWAIPLVNPGQRHEFPLPFGEGVNSPTTHDGILSELEGTDGILYFEWTCEDGLGNEIEESETIDVVRMVEARSGGEFVMKDEQREIRKELEDVTSAIEDVSDELSEQGSGIRETEAVKKELQKMGVATQEELAMATGLSRRRIAGITFGLKKAGIADYEEPEDGYWVHSESSNKKVEWIGY
;
A
#
# COMPACT_ATOMS: atom_id res chain seq x y z
N MET A 1 -58.39 84.17 19.76
CA MET A 1 -57.02 84.33 19.24
C MET A 1 -57.08 83.95 17.77
N GLU A 2 -57.24 84.92 16.88
CA GLU A 2 -57.22 84.66 15.45
C GLU A 2 -55.76 84.53 15.02
N ILE A 3 -55.35 83.33 14.64
CA ILE A 3 -54.03 83.10 14.05
C ILE A 3 -54.07 83.75 12.67
N SER A 4 -53.22 84.75 12.44
CA SER A 4 -53.09 85.42 11.15
C SER A 4 -52.78 84.40 10.04
N ALA A 5 -53.42 84.51 8.88
CA ALA A 5 -53.18 83.65 7.72
C ALA A 5 -51.68 83.53 7.35
N SER A 6 -50.88 84.58 7.63
CA SER A 6 -49.43 84.57 7.45
C SER A 6 -48.68 83.65 8.41
N GLN A 7 -49.15 83.50 9.65
CA GLN A 7 -48.57 82.58 10.64
C GLN A 7 -48.87 81.12 10.26
N ALA A 8 -50.06 80.84 9.71
CA ALA A 8 -50.41 79.51 9.22
C ALA A 8 -49.58 79.10 7.99
N GLN A 9 -49.30 80.03 7.07
CA GLN A 9 -48.43 79.80 5.91
C GLN A 9 -46.96 79.58 6.30
N LEU A 10 -46.44 80.36 7.27
CA LEU A 10 -45.09 80.14 7.81
C LEU A 10 -44.97 78.78 8.50
N ALA A 11 -45.95 78.40 9.33
CA ALA A 11 -45.94 77.12 10.03
C ALA A 11 -45.98 75.91 9.07
N THR A 12 -46.80 75.97 8.01
CA THR A 12 -46.86 74.91 6.99
C THR A 12 -45.57 74.81 6.16
N SER A 13 -44.94 75.94 5.86
CA SER A 13 -43.66 75.98 5.13
C SER A 13 -42.50 75.42 5.97
N VAL A 14 -42.44 75.75 7.26
CA VAL A 14 -41.43 75.20 8.17
C VAL A 14 -41.65 73.70 8.35
N ALA A 15 -42.91 73.27 8.51
CA ALA A 15 -43.23 71.85 8.61
C ALA A 15 -42.79 71.07 7.35
N SER A 16 -43.06 71.59 6.13
CA SER A 16 -42.67 70.90 4.89
C SER A 16 -41.16 70.78 4.73
N VAL A 17 -40.40 71.81 5.11
CA VAL A 17 -38.92 71.79 5.10
C VAL A 17 -38.39 70.76 6.11
N VAL A 18 -38.95 70.72 7.33
CA VAL A 18 -38.55 69.74 8.35
C VAL A 18 -38.87 68.32 7.88
N PHE A 19 -40.07 68.06 7.36
CA PHE A 19 -40.44 66.75 6.82
C PHE A 19 -39.54 66.31 5.67
N SER A 20 -39.20 67.23 4.76
CA SER A 20 -38.28 66.94 3.66
C SER A 20 -36.86 66.64 4.16
N GLY A 21 -36.39 67.39 5.16
CA GLY A 21 -35.09 67.15 5.80
C GLY A 21 -35.03 65.79 6.51
N VAL A 22 -36.08 65.41 7.24
CA VAL A 22 -36.19 64.08 7.86
C VAL A 22 -36.21 62.99 6.80
N LEU A 23 -36.94 63.18 5.70
CA LEU A 23 -37.01 62.19 4.62
C LEU A 23 -35.63 61.96 3.99
N VAL A 24 -34.88 63.04 3.70
CA VAL A 24 -33.50 62.95 3.17
C VAL A 24 -32.58 62.23 4.16
N LEU A 25 -32.68 62.52 5.46
CA LEU A 25 -31.89 61.84 6.49
C LEU A 25 -32.20 60.33 6.53
N VAL A 26 -33.48 59.95 6.50
CA VAL A 26 -33.90 58.55 6.48
C VAL A 26 -33.40 57.86 5.21
N THR A 27 -33.51 58.50 4.05
CA THR A 27 -32.97 57.96 2.79
C THR A 27 -31.45 57.79 2.85
N PHE A 28 -30.73 58.73 3.44
CA PHE A 28 -29.28 58.64 3.61
C PHE A 28 -28.87 57.50 4.54
N LEU A 29 -29.56 57.34 5.68
CA LEU A 29 -29.33 56.22 6.60
C LEU A 29 -29.62 54.87 5.94
N TYR A 30 -30.74 54.77 5.22
CA TYR A 30 -31.10 53.56 4.47
C TYR A 30 -30.09 53.21 3.39
N TYR A 31 -29.60 54.22 2.64
CA TYR A 31 -28.55 54.03 1.64
C TYR A 31 -27.26 53.48 2.28
N ARG A 32 -26.87 54.00 3.45
CA ARG A 32 -25.68 53.55 4.17
C ARG A 32 -25.80 52.10 4.63
N GLU A 33 -26.94 51.73 5.22
CA GLU A 33 -27.20 50.34 5.65
C GLU A 33 -27.27 49.39 4.46
N THR A 34 -27.94 49.78 3.39
CA THR A 34 -28.02 48.97 2.16
C THR A 34 -26.64 48.72 1.56
N LYS A 35 -25.77 49.73 1.56
CA LYS A 35 -24.38 49.59 1.09
C LYS A 35 -23.60 48.59 1.94
N ALA A 36 -23.66 48.71 3.27
CA ALA A 36 -23.00 47.78 4.19
C ALA A 36 -23.50 46.33 4.01
N HIS A 37 -24.82 46.12 3.94
CA HIS A 37 -25.38 44.79 3.69
C HIS A 37 -24.99 44.22 2.32
N THR A 38 -24.88 45.06 1.29
CA THR A 38 -24.45 44.62 -0.04
C THR A 38 -22.98 44.19 -0.03
N GLU A 39 -22.14 44.90 0.72
CA GLU A 39 -20.73 44.55 0.92
C GLU A 39 -20.60 43.21 1.67
N GLU A 40 -21.31 43.03 2.78
CA GLU A 40 -21.34 41.76 3.54
C GLU A 40 -21.83 40.58 2.69
N MET A 41 -22.88 40.77 1.89
CA MET A 41 -23.39 39.73 0.97
C MET A 41 -22.43 39.45 -0.18
N ALA A 42 -21.64 40.42 -0.62
CA ALA A 42 -20.63 40.21 -1.65
C ALA A 42 -19.45 39.41 -1.10
N GLU A 43 -18.98 39.73 0.10
CA GLU A 43 -17.93 38.96 0.78
C GLU A 43 -18.38 37.53 1.10
N SER A 44 -19.60 37.34 1.60
CA SER A 44 -20.16 36.01 1.83
C SER A 44 -20.21 35.18 0.57
N ARG A 45 -20.63 35.77 -0.56
CA ARG A 45 -20.64 35.07 -1.86
C ARG A 45 -19.24 34.71 -2.31
N LYS A 46 -18.27 35.64 -2.21
CA LYS A 46 -16.87 35.33 -2.52
C LYS A 46 -16.33 34.16 -1.69
N ALA A 47 -16.66 34.12 -0.39
CA ALA A 47 -16.25 33.02 0.47
C ALA A 47 -16.93 31.68 0.13
N GLU A 48 -18.16 31.69 -0.38
CA GLU A 48 -18.86 30.49 -0.83
C GLU A 48 -18.28 29.90 -2.12
N PHE A 49 -17.76 30.75 -3.01
CA PHE A 49 -17.18 30.32 -4.28
C PHE A 49 -15.66 30.20 -4.26
N LYS A 50 -14.98 30.43 -3.13
CA LYS A 50 -13.52 30.32 -3.06
C LYS A 50 -13.08 28.83 -3.12
N PRO A 51 -12.37 28.38 -4.17
CA PRO A 51 -11.69 27.10 -4.18
C PRO A 51 -10.47 27.13 -3.27
N VAL A 52 -10.08 25.97 -2.72
CA VAL A 52 -8.86 25.81 -1.94
C VAL A 52 -8.26 24.46 -2.28
N LEU A 53 -7.23 24.44 -3.13
CA LEU A 53 -6.52 23.21 -3.45
C LEU A 53 -5.48 22.93 -2.37
N LYS A 54 -5.50 21.72 -1.82
CA LYS A 54 -4.57 21.28 -0.82
C LYS A 54 -3.81 20.05 -1.30
N GLY A 55 -2.49 20.10 -1.14
CA GLY A 55 -1.63 18.95 -1.38
C GLY A 55 -1.50 18.11 -0.11
N THR A 56 -1.68 16.78 -0.21
CA THR A 56 -1.41 15.86 0.90
C THR A 56 -0.64 14.64 0.40
N VAL A 57 0.28 14.13 1.22
CA VAL A 57 0.89 12.82 0.98
C VAL A 57 0.14 11.82 1.84
N GLU A 58 -0.36 10.73 1.26
CA GLU A 58 -1.13 9.69 1.96
C GLU A 58 -0.70 8.27 1.57
N LEU A 59 -0.84 7.34 2.50
CA LEU A 59 -0.51 5.94 2.32
C LEU A 59 -1.67 5.21 1.62
N LYS A 60 -1.45 4.77 0.39
CA LYS A 60 -2.39 3.95 -0.37
C LYS A 60 -2.10 2.47 -0.14
N LEU A 61 -3.13 1.74 0.28
CA LEU A 61 -3.09 0.29 0.51
C LEU A 61 -1.99 -0.15 1.51
N GLY A 62 -1.62 0.71 2.46
CA GLY A 62 -0.62 0.36 3.49
C GLY A 62 0.84 0.32 3.02
N LEU A 63 1.08 0.47 1.71
CA LEU A 63 2.38 0.15 1.12
C LEU A 63 3.00 1.29 0.31
N HIS A 64 2.17 2.12 -0.33
CA HIS A 64 2.64 3.12 -1.28
C HIS A 64 2.17 4.52 -0.87
N ASN A 65 3.07 5.44 -0.59
CA ASN A 65 2.73 6.85 -0.45
C ASN A 65 2.44 7.44 -1.83
N ARG A 66 1.37 8.23 -1.88
CA ARG A 66 0.91 8.94 -3.07
C ARG A 66 0.67 10.40 -2.70
N PHE A 67 0.91 11.27 -3.66
CA PHE A 67 0.56 12.67 -3.55
C PHE A 67 -0.88 12.85 -4.01
N TYR A 68 -1.65 13.64 -3.27
CA TYR A 68 -3.03 13.93 -3.57
C TYR A 68 -3.25 15.42 -3.63
N ILE A 69 -4.03 15.84 -4.62
CA ILE A 69 -4.53 17.20 -4.74
C ILE A 69 -6.03 17.13 -4.53
N GLU A 70 -6.54 17.85 -3.52
CA GLU A 70 -7.96 17.90 -3.19
C GLU A 70 -8.45 19.35 -3.13
N ASN A 71 -9.62 19.61 -3.72
CA ASN A 71 -10.31 20.88 -3.49
C ASN A 71 -11.07 20.82 -2.16
N THR A 72 -10.47 21.38 -1.12
CA THR A 72 -11.04 21.51 0.23
C THR A 72 -11.90 22.77 0.40
N GLY A 73 -11.97 23.62 -0.64
CA GLY A 73 -12.80 24.81 -0.69
C GLY A 73 -14.28 24.49 -0.90
N LYS A 74 -15.11 25.52 -0.79
CA LYS A 74 -16.57 25.41 -1.05
C LYS A 74 -16.92 25.62 -2.53
N GLY A 75 -16.08 26.36 -3.26
CA GLY A 75 -16.24 26.61 -4.69
C GLY A 75 -15.47 25.63 -5.56
N ALA A 76 -15.94 25.44 -6.79
CA ALA A 76 -15.19 24.70 -7.80
C ALA A 76 -13.97 25.50 -8.26
N ALA A 77 -12.88 24.79 -8.54
CA ALA A 77 -11.66 25.36 -9.13
C ALA A 77 -11.70 25.13 -10.64
N HIS A 78 -11.68 26.19 -11.41
CA HIS A 78 -11.68 26.17 -12.88
C HIS A 78 -10.26 26.38 -13.40
N ASP A 79 -9.94 25.79 -14.56
CA ASP A 79 -8.67 25.97 -15.27
C ASP A 79 -7.46 25.86 -14.34
N VAL A 80 -7.42 24.75 -13.60
CA VAL A 80 -6.39 24.49 -12.60
C VAL A 80 -5.09 24.13 -13.29
N GLU A 81 -4.04 24.85 -12.96
CA GLU A 81 -2.65 24.49 -13.24
C GLU A 81 -1.93 24.31 -11.91
N ALA A 82 -1.19 23.22 -11.77
CA ALA A 82 -0.46 22.93 -10.55
C ALA A 82 0.91 22.35 -10.85
N LYS A 83 1.86 22.67 -9.97
CA LYS A 83 3.24 22.24 -10.03
C LYS A 83 3.68 21.74 -8.68
N TRP A 84 4.37 20.62 -8.64
CA TRP A 84 5.01 20.16 -7.41
C TRP A 84 6.31 19.44 -7.68
N GLY A 85 7.19 19.48 -6.69
CA GLY A 85 8.52 18.91 -6.81
C GLY A 85 9.29 18.97 -5.51
N PHE A 86 10.48 18.40 -5.55
CA PHE A 86 11.48 18.56 -4.49
C PHE A 86 12.59 19.46 -5.02
N GLU A 87 12.80 20.61 -4.38
CA GLU A 87 13.78 21.60 -4.83
C GLU A 87 15.19 21.00 -5.00
N HIS A 88 15.57 20.08 -4.10
CA HIS A 88 16.87 19.41 -4.12
C HIS A 88 17.02 18.35 -5.22
N LEU A 89 15.92 17.79 -5.75
CA LEU A 89 15.97 16.80 -6.84
C LEU A 89 15.93 17.46 -8.22
N GLY A 90 15.51 18.72 -8.31
CA GLY A 90 15.32 19.41 -9.59
C GLY A 90 14.29 18.72 -10.49
N GLN A 91 13.39 17.94 -9.89
CA GLN A 91 12.32 17.22 -10.57
C GLN A 91 11.00 17.86 -10.21
N GLU A 92 10.31 18.36 -11.23
CA GLU A 92 9.00 19.01 -11.11
C GLU A 92 7.98 18.24 -11.95
N VAL A 93 6.75 18.20 -11.49
CA VAL A 93 5.61 17.66 -12.22
C VAL A 93 4.62 18.78 -12.44
N ASP A 94 4.30 19.03 -13.71
CA ASP A 94 3.23 19.93 -14.13
C ASP A 94 1.94 19.13 -14.35
N TRP A 95 0.82 19.66 -13.88
CA TRP A 95 -0.50 19.10 -14.10
C TRP A 95 -1.51 20.21 -14.39
N ALA A 96 -2.38 19.96 -15.37
CA ALA A 96 -3.49 20.86 -15.68
C ALA A 96 -4.79 20.09 -15.83
N ILE A 97 -5.88 20.66 -15.33
CA ILE A 97 -7.23 20.13 -15.47
C ILE A 97 -8.25 21.27 -15.55
N PRO A 98 -9.27 21.19 -16.43
CA PRO A 98 -10.24 22.28 -16.59
C PRO A 98 -11.15 22.51 -15.37
N LEU A 99 -11.36 21.50 -14.51
CA LEU A 99 -12.30 21.60 -13.40
C LEU A 99 -11.98 20.62 -12.27
N VAL A 100 -11.96 21.13 -11.05
CA VAL A 100 -11.92 20.34 -9.81
C VAL A 100 -13.07 20.78 -8.89
N ASN A 101 -14.06 19.90 -8.75
CA ASN A 101 -15.22 20.16 -7.89
C ASN A 101 -14.83 20.12 -6.40
N PRO A 102 -15.60 20.77 -5.51
CA PRO A 102 -15.43 20.64 -4.06
C PRO A 102 -15.41 19.17 -3.61
N GLY A 103 -14.41 18.79 -2.81
CA GLY A 103 -14.20 17.41 -2.34
C GLY A 103 -13.67 16.44 -3.41
N GLN A 104 -13.48 16.89 -4.65
CA GLN A 104 -12.85 16.07 -5.68
C GLN A 104 -11.36 15.96 -5.40
N ARG A 105 -10.84 14.73 -5.51
CA ARG A 105 -9.48 14.36 -5.16
C ARG A 105 -8.80 13.64 -6.32
N HIS A 106 -7.58 14.06 -6.63
CA HIS A 106 -6.73 13.48 -7.66
C HIS A 106 -5.48 12.85 -7.04
N GLU A 107 -5.01 11.75 -7.63
CA GLU A 107 -3.87 10.98 -7.13
C GLU A 107 -2.71 11.02 -8.11
N PHE A 108 -1.50 11.24 -7.57
CA PHE A 108 -0.26 11.32 -8.32
C PHE A 108 0.85 10.50 -7.64
N PRO A 109 1.82 9.99 -8.41
CA PRO A 109 3.09 9.55 -7.84
C PRO A 109 3.86 10.75 -7.26
N LEU A 110 4.74 10.48 -6.30
CA LEU A 110 5.71 11.48 -5.84
C LEU A 110 6.82 11.69 -6.88
N PRO A 111 7.37 12.90 -7.02
CA PRO A 111 8.33 13.27 -8.07
C PRO A 111 9.75 12.83 -7.72
N PHE A 112 9.98 11.51 -7.68
CA PHE A 112 11.30 10.89 -7.45
C PHE A 112 11.96 10.35 -8.73
N GLY A 113 11.34 10.54 -9.90
CA GLY A 113 11.93 10.30 -11.20
C GLY A 113 11.16 9.28 -12.04
N GLU A 114 11.44 9.24 -13.34
CA GLU A 114 10.79 8.33 -14.27
C GLU A 114 11.37 6.90 -14.14
N GLY A 115 10.50 5.93 -13.83
CA GLY A 115 10.85 4.51 -13.89
C GLY A 115 9.93 3.60 -13.08
N VAL A 116 10.00 2.30 -13.37
CA VAL A 116 9.27 1.22 -12.66
C VAL A 116 9.68 1.12 -11.16
N ASN A 117 10.80 1.77 -10.80
CA ASN A 117 11.41 1.73 -9.47
C ASN A 117 11.23 3.03 -8.67
N SER A 118 10.30 3.92 -9.05
CA SER A 118 10.05 5.14 -8.27
C SER A 118 9.75 4.77 -6.81
N PRO A 119 10.50 5.31 -5.83
CA PRO A 119 10.31 5.00 -4.42
C PRO A 119 8.93 5.47 -3.98
N THR A 120 8.02 4.51 -3.90
CA THR A 120 6.65 4.75 -3.41
C THR A 120 6.48 4.18 -2.01
N THR A 121 7.36 3.26 -1.58
CA THR A 121 7.30 2.67 -0.25
C THR A 121 7.79 3.65 0.82
N HIS A 122 7.35 3.44 2.07
CA HIS A 122 7.78 4.22 3.22
C HIS A 122 9.32 4.31 3.31
N ASP A 123 10.00 3.16 3.33
CA ASP A 123 11.46 3.09 3.43
C ASP A 123 12.16 3.68 2.21
N GLY A 124 11.60 3.48 1.02
CA GLY A 124 12.15 4.04 -0.22
C GLY A 124 12.14 5.57 -0.20
N ILE A 125 11.06 6.17 0.28
CA ILE A 125 10.92 7.63 0.36
C ILE A 125 11.86 8.21 1.42
N LEU A 126 11.95 7.58 2.60
CA LEU A 126 12.88 8.04 3.64
C LEU A 126 14.34 7.90 3.19
N SER A 127 14.67 6.84 2.47
CA SER A 127 16.02 6.65 1.92
C SER A 127 16.36 7.68 0.84
N GLU A 128 15.41 8.03 -0.03
CA GLU A 128 15.63 9.01 -1.10
C GLU A 128 15.75 10.44 -0.54
N LEU A 129 15.02 10.73 0.53
CA LEU A 129 15.03 12.03 1.21
C LEU A 129 16.08 12.11 2.33
N GLU A 130 16.90 11.07 2.53
CA GLU A 130 17.88 11.01 3.62
C GLU A 130 18.91 12.15 3.50
N GLY A 131 19.05 12.93 4.58
CA GLY A 131 19.96 14.08 4.61
C GLY A 131 19.42 15.35 3.95
N THR A 132 18.14 15.37 3.56
CA THR A 132 17.42 16.56 3.08
C THR A 132 16.28 16.93 4.03
N ASP A 133 15.73 18.14 3.88
CA ASP A 133 14.57 18.57 4.67
C ASP A 133 13.25 17.89 4.22
N GLY A 134 13.26 17.15 3.09
CA GLY A 134 12.09 16.41 2.62
C GLY A 134 10.88 17.27 2.26
N ILE A 135 11.09 18.56 1.97
CA ILE A 135 10.03 19.52 1.67
C ILE A 135 9.62 19.40 0.21
N LEU A 136 8.35 19.05 -0.02
CA LEU A 136 7.69 19.10 -1.32
C LEU A 136 7.02 20.48 -1.46
N TYR A 137 7.38 21.24 -2.49
CA TYR A 137 6.63 22.46 -2.83
C TYR A 137 5.43 22.08 -3.69
N PHE A 138 4.32 22.79 -3.50
CA PHE A 138 3.10 22.64 -4.26
C PHE A 138 2.55 24.03 -4.58
N GLU A 139 2.60 24.41 -5.84
CA GLU A 139 2.13 25.68 -6.36
C GLU A 139 0.95 25.43 -7.27
N TRP A 140 -0.07 26.28 -7.21
CA TRP A 140 -1.21 26.15 -8.11
C TRP A 140 -1.85 27.50 -8.42
N THR A 141 -2.40 27.56 -9.61
CA THR A 141 -3.24 28.66 -10.10
C THR A 141 -4.58 28.09 -10.54
N CYS A 142 -5.67 28.83 -10.30
CA CYS A 142 -7.00 28.49 -10.80
C CYS A 142 -7.92 29.70 -10.85
N GLU A 143 -9.05 29.57 -11.54
CA GLU A 143 -10.15 30.52 -11.50
C GLU A 143 -11.26 30.04 -10.55
N ASP A 144 -11.84 30.97 -9.78
CA ASP A 144 -13.06 30.70 -9.01
C ASP A 144 -14.32 30.71 -9.90
N GLY A 145 -15.47 30.34 -9.33
CA GLY A 145 -16.75 30.37 -10.05
C GLY A 145 -17.24 31.76 -10.49
N LEU A 146 -16.51 32.83 -10.15
CA LEU A 146 -16.78 34.22 -10.54
C LEU A 146 -15.75 34.74 -11.56
N GLY A 147 -14.77 33.92 -11.97
CA GLY A 147 -13.71 34.29 -12.91
C GLY A 147 -12.57 35.09 -12.27
N ASN A 148 -12.38 35.01 -10.95
CA ASN A 148 -11.20 35.60 -10.30
C ASN A 148 -10.07 34.56 -10.28
N GLU A 149 -8.90 34.97 -10.74
CA GLU A 149 -7.67 34.17 -10.67
C GLU A 149 -7.15 34.12 -9.22
N ILE A 150 -6.77 32.93 -8.77
CA ILE A 150 -6.21 32.62 -7.46
C ILE A 150 -4.91 31.87 -7.67
N GLU A 151 -3.84 32.40 -7.09
CA GLU A 151 -2.51 31.79 -7.04
C GLU A 151 -2.14 31.56 -5.58
N GLU A 152 -1.86 30.32 -5.21
CA GLU A 152 -1.40 29.96 -3.87
C GLU A 152 -0.26 28.93 -3.95
N SER A 153 0.57 28.91 -2.92
CA SER A 153 1.71 28.00 -2.78
C SER A 153 1.74 27.40 -1.37
N GLU A 154 2.01 26.11 -1.27
CA GLU A 154 2.12 25.35 -0.03
C GLU A 154 3.45 24.57 -0.01
N THR A 155 4.01 24.40 1.18
CA THR A 155 5.16 23.53 1.42
C THR A 155 4.74 22.37 2.31
N ILE A 156 5.06 21.15 1.90
CA ILE A 156 4.64 19.91 2.56
C ILE A 156 5.89 19.18 3.05
N ASP A 157 5.99 19.00 4.37
CA ASP A 157 7.05 18.20 4.98
C ASP A 157 6.72 16.70 4.84
N VAL A 158 7.25 16.10 3.77
CA VAL A 158 6.96 14.70 3.41
C VAL A 158 7.55 13.76 4.43
N VAL A 159 8.79 14.00 4.87
CA VAL A 159 9.47 13.17 5.87
C VAL A 159 8.65 13.10 7.15
N ARG A 160 8.25 14.25 7.70
CA ARG A 160 7.44 14.28 8.92
C ARG A 160 6.07 13.63 8.73
N MET A 161 5.41 13.81 7.59
CA MET A 161 4.12 13.14 7.32
C MET A 161 4.27 11.62 7.25
N VAL A 162 5.34 11.15 6.64
CA VAL A 162 5.68 9.74 6.47
C VAL A 162 6.06 9.13 7.83
N GLU A 163 6.92 9.78 8.61
CA GLU A 163 7.33 9.35 9.96
C GLU A 163 6.19 9.37 10.98
N ALA A 164 5.36 10.42 11.00
CA ALA A 164 4.25 10.55 11.95
C ALA A 164 3.26 9.39 11.86
N ARG A 165 3.10 8.83 10.67
CA ARG A 165 2.25 7.64 10.44
C ARG A 165 2.92 6.34 10.84
N SER A 166 4.24 6.25 10.72
CA SER A 166 5.02 5.12 11.24
C SER A 166 5.08 5.05 12.76
N GLY A 167 4.98 6.19 13.45
CA GLY A 167 4.97 6.26 14.91
C GLY A 167 3.62 5.95 15.58
N GLY A 168 2.50 6.11 14.86
CA GLY A 168 1.15 6.05 15.45
C GLY A 168 0.34 4.79 15.16
N GLU A 169 0.61 4.06 14.07
CA GLU A 169 -0.32 3.02 13.59
C GLU A 169 0.36 1.79 12.95
N PHE A 170 1.68 1.65 13.06
CA PHE A 170 2.37 0.40 12.72
C PHE A 170 2.41 -0.56 13.93
N VAL A 171 1.24 -1.13 14.25
CA VAL A 171 1.16 -2.47 14.88
C VAL A 171 1.60 -3.57 13.88
N MET A 172 2.06 -3.21 12.68
CA MET A 172 2.65 -4.15 11.71
C MET A 172 4.12 -4.53 12.00
N LYS A 173 4.76 -4.01 13.05
CA LYS A 173 6.13 -4.41 13.40
C LYS A 173 6.22 -5.81 14.03
N ASP A 174 5.14 -6.33 14.60
CA ASP A 174 5.11 -7.71 15.10
C ASP A 174 4.67 -8.69 14.01
N GLU A 175 3.64 -8.37 13.22
CA GLU A 175 3.13 -9.26 12.16
C GLU A 175 4.12 -9.46 11.00
N GLN A 176 4.81 -8.41 10.52
CA GLN A 176 5.79 -8.60 9.43
C GLN A 176 7.08 -9.28 9.92
N ARG A 177 7.42 -9.13 11.21
CA ARG A 177 8.56 -9.81 11.82
C ARG A 177 8.24 -11.27 12.12
N GLU A 178 7.00 -11.57 12.50
CA GLU A 178 6.46 -12.92 12.55
C GLU A 178 6.40 -13.53 11.16
N ILE A 179 5.85 -12.86 10.14
CA ILE A 179 5.80 -13.38 8.77
C ILE A 179 7.20 -13.62 8.20
N ARG A 180 8.19 -12.74 8.49
CA ARG A 180 9.56 -12.95 8.01
C ARG A 180 10.24 -14.13 8.73
N LYS A 181 9.97 -14.29 10.02
CA LYS A 181 10.46 -15.42 10.81
C LYS A 181 9.75 -16.73 10.44
N GLU A 182 8.45 -16.68 10.18
CA GLU A 182 7.65 -17.79 9.67
C GLU A 182 8.05 -18.14 8.24
N LEU A 183 8.41 -17.18 7.39
CA LEU A 183 8.95 -17.45 6.05
C LEU A 183 10.36 -18.04 6.12
N GLU A 184 11.20 -17.61 7.07
CA GLU A 184 12.52 -18.18 7.32
C GLU A 184 12.39 -19.60 7.87
N ASP A 185 11.45 -19.84 8.78
CA ASP A 185 11.09 -21.16 9.33
C ASP A 185 10.45 -22.06 8.25
N VAL A 186 9.61 -21.51 7.36
CA VAL A 186 9.02 -22.24 6.21
C VAL A 186 10.08 -22.54 5.16
N THR A 187 11.04 -21.64 4.93
CA THR A 187 12.14 -21.89 3.98
C THR A 187 13.08 -22.97 4.53
N SER A 188 13.41 -22.92 5.83
CA SER A 188 14.15 -24.00 6.50
C SER A 188 13.38 -25.31 6.50
N ALA A 189 12.06 -25.28 6.76
CA ALA A 189 11.22 -26.47 6.69
C ALA A 189 11.07 -27.01 5.25
N ILE A 190 11.11 -26.16 4.23
CA ILE A 190 11.10 -26.57 2.82
C ILE A 190 12.45 -27.17 2.41
N GLU A 191 13.56 -26.64 2.91
CA GLU A 191 14.89 -27.24 2.72
C GLU A 191 14.97 -28.61 3.41
N ASP A 192 14.48 -28.72 4.65
CA ASP A 192 14.40 -29.99 5.38
C ASP A 192 13.48 -31.00 4.67
N VAL A 193 12.33 -30.57 4.15
CA VAL A 193 11.41 -31.41 3.36
C VAL A 193 12.01 -31.79 2.00
N SER A 194 12.81 -30.92 1.39
CA SER A 194 13.53 -31.21 0.13
C SER A 194 14.63 -32.24 0.33
N ASP A 195 15.37 -32.14 1.44
CA ASP A 195 16.40 -33.12 1.81
C ASP A 195 15.78 -34.47 2.19
N GLU A 196 14.64 -34.46 2.90
CA GLU A 196 13.89 -35.67 3.24
C GLU A 196 13.21 -36.31 2.01
N LEU A 197 12.72 -35.52 1.04
CA LEU A 197 12.22 -36.01 -0.25
C LEU A 197 13.33 -36.53 -1.16
N SER A 198 14.53 -35.96 -1.08
CA SER A 198 15.72 -36.44 -1.81
C SER A 198 16.21 -37.78 -1.25
N GLU A 199 16.24 -37.93 0.09
CA GLU A 199 16.49 -39.20 0.76
C GLU A 199 15.40 -40.24 0.46
N GLN A 200 14.12 -39.84 0.45
CA GLN A 200 13.00 -40.73 0.13
C GLN A 200 12.99 -41.13 -1.36
N GLY A 201 13.34 -40.23 -2.27
CA GLY A 201 13.46 -40.49 -3.71
C GLY A 201 14.61 -41.45 -4.06
N SER A 202 15.74 -41.34 -3.35
CA SER A 202 16.86 -42.30 -3.48
C SER A 202 16.48 -43.68 -2.96
N GLY A 203 15.80 -43.77 -1.80
CA GLY A 203 15.33 -45.03 -1.23
C GLY A 203 14.32 -45.78 -2.12
N ILE A 204 13.44 -45.06 -2.80
CA ILE A 204 12.48 -45.66 -3.75
C ILE A 204 13.22 -46.25 -4.96
N ARG A 205 14.16 -45.52 -5.56
CA ARG A 205 14.93 -46.00 -6.72
C ARG A 205 15.78 -47.23 -6.38
N GLU A 206 16.41 -47.24 -5.21
CA GLU A 206 17.18 -48.38 -4.72
C GLU A 206 16.28 -49.60 -4.47
N THR A 207 15.10 -49.38 -3.88
CA THR A 207 14.12 -50.44 -3.64
C THR A 207 13.62 -51.05 -4.96
N GLU A 208 13.34 -50.22 -5.97
CA GLU A 208 12.96 -50.69 -7.30
C GLU A 208 14.08 -51.47 -8.00
N ALA A 209 15.34 -51.03 -7.87
CA ALA A 209 16.49 -51.72 -8.45
C ALA A 209 16.66 -53.13 -7.85
N VAL A 210 16.59 -53.25 -6.52
CA VAL A 210 16.65 -54.55 -5.83
C VAL A 210 15.46 -55.43 -6.20
N LYS A 211 14.24 -54.86 -6.24
CA LYS A 211 13.02 -55.57 -6.64
C LYS A 211 13.17 -56.17 -8.05
N LYS A 212 13.66 -55.37 -9.01
CA LYS A 212 13.83 -55.77 -10.41
C LYS A 212 14.87 -56.88 -10.59
N GLU A 213 16.03 -56.78 -9.93
CA GLU A 213 17.05 -57.82 -10.00
C GLU A 213 16.62 -59.11 -9.28
N LEU A 214 15.96 -59.00 -8.13
CA LEU A 214 15.42 -60.16 -7.42
C LEU A 214 14.33 -60.87 -8.23
N GLN A 215 13.42 -60.12 -8.87
CA GLN A 215 12.41 -60.68 -9.79
C GLN A 215 13.04 -61.41 -10.98
N LYS A 216 14.14 -60.87 -11.51
CA LYS A 216 14.88 -61.45 -12.64
C LYS A 216 15.63 -62.73 -12.26
N MET A 217 16.22 -62.77 -11.06
CA MET A 217 16.99 -63.92 -10.56
C MET A 217 16.09 -65.01 -9.98
N GLY A 218 14.88 -64.65 -9.53
CA GLY A 218 13.93 -65.54 -8.85
C GLY A 218 14.36 -65.86 -7.42
N VAL A 219 15.60 -66.32 -7.25
CA VAL A 219 16.23 -66.58 -5.95
C VAL A 219 17.66 -66.05 -5.98
N ALA A 220 18.03 -65.22 -5.01
CA ALA A 220 19.36 -64.63 -4.94
C ALA A 220 19.84 -64.47 -3.50
N THR A 221 21.15 -64.55 -3.28
CA THR A 221 21.79 -64.19 -2.02
C THR A 221 21.95 -62.67 -1.89
N GLN A 222 22.19 -62.18 -0.67
CA GLN A 222 22.45 -60.75 -0.46
C GLN A 222 23.69 -60.26 -1.22
N GLU A 223 24.70 -61.12 -1.35
CA GLU A 223 25.94 -60.81 -2.07
C GLU A 223 25.69 -60.67 -3.58
N GLU A 224 24.89 -61.56 -4.17
CA GLU A 224 24.49 -61.47 -5.57
C GLU A 224 23.66 -60.20 -5.86
N LEU A 225 22.73 -59.85 -4.97
CA LEU A 225 21.94 -58.62 -5.09
C LEU A 225 22.80 -57.36 -4.91
N ALA A 226 23.74 -57.37 -3.97
CA ALA A 226 24.68 -56.27 -3.77
C ALA A 226 25.57 -56.07 -5.00
N MET A 227 26.10 -57.15 -5.59
CA MET A 227 26.91 -57.08 -6.81
C MET A 227 26.09 -56.61 -8.02
N ALA A 228 24.83 -57.04 -8.14
CA ALA A 228 23.97 -56.67 -9.26
C ALA A 228 23.49 -55.21 -9.22
N THR A 229 23.25 -54.67 -8.03
CA THR A 229 22.69 -53.32 -7.85
C THR A 229 23.73 -52.27 -7.49
N GLY A 230 24.94 -52.68 -7.08
CA GLY A 230 25.99 -51.78 -6.59
C GLY A 230 25.74 -51.25 -5.16
N LEU A 231 24.72 -51.74 -4.47
CA LEU A 231 24.35 -51.29 -3.13
C LEU A 231 25.12 -52.05 -2.04
N SER A 232 25.32 -51.39 -0.89
CA SER A 232 25.96 -52.05 0.26
C SER A 232 25.09 -53.18 0.81
N ARG A 233 25.71 -54.23 1.37
CA ARG A 233 25.00 -55.38 1.97
C ARG A 233 23.99 -54.94 3.04
N ARG A 234 24.35 -53.95 3.86
CA ARG A 234 23.46 -53.37 4.87
C ARG A 234 22.21 -52.75 4.24
N ARG A 235 22.36 -52.10 3.09
CA ARG A 235 21.22 -51.51 2.36
C ARG A 235 20.34 -52.57 1.73
N ILE A 236 20.95 -53.60 1.11
CA ILE A 236 20.23 -54.78 0.60
C ILE A 236 19.39 -55.43 1.70
N ALA A 237 19.99 -55.71 2.87
CA ALA A 237 19.29 -56.31 4.00
C ALA A 237 18.08 -55.51 4.48
N GLY A 238 18.21 -54.17 4.53
CA GLY A 238 17.10 -53.28 4.88
C GLY A 238 15.97 -53.31 3.84
N ILE A 239 16.31 -53.30 2.56
CA ILE A 239 15.34 -53.35 1.46
C ILE A 239 14.64 -54.71 1.41
N THR A 240 15.37 -55.83 1.51
CA THR A 240 14.78 -57.18 1.48
C THR A 240 13.87 -57.41 2.68
N PHE A 241 14.19 -56.87 3.85
CA PHE A 241 13.29 -56.89 5.01
C PHE A 241 11.98 -56.14 4.74
N GLY A 242 12.06 -54.97 4.09
CA GLY A 242 10.88 -54.24 3.62
C GLY A 242 10.03 -55.06 2.64
N LEU A 243 10.67 -55.69 1.65
CA LEU A 243 10.01 -56.56 0.68
C LEU A 243 9.35 -57.78 1.32
N LYS A 244 9.97 -58.38 2.33
CA LYS A 244 9.38 -59.49 3.10
C LYS A 244 8.15 -59.04 3.88
N LYS A 245 8.22 -57.90 4.58
CA LYS A 245 7.04 -57.32 5.26
C LYS A 245 5.90 -57.00 4.31
N ALA A 246 6.21 -56.61 3.07
CA ALA A 246 5.22 -56.36 2.03
C ALA A 246 4.68 -57.65 1.38
N GLY A 247 5.18 -58.84 1.75
CA GLY A 247 4.79 -60.12 1.16
C GLY A 247 5.30 -60.32 -0.28
N ILE A 248 6.33 -59.58 -0.69
CA ILE A 248 6.87 -59.60 -2.05
C ILE A 248 8.03 -60.61 -2.18
N ALA A 249 8.76 -60.83 -1.08
CA ALA A 249 9.90 -61.75 -1.01
C ALA A 249 9.82 -62.61 0.25
N ASP A 250 10.39 -63.82 0.22
CA ASP A 250 10.59 -64.65 1.41
C ASP A 250 12.06 -64.92 1.66
N TYR A 251 12.37 -65.23 2.91
CA TYR A 251 13.65 -65.77 3.30
C TYR A 251 13.56 -66.41 4.70
N GLU A 252 14.44 -67.37 4.94
CA GLU A 252 14.64 -67.95 6.26
C GLU A 252 15.29 -66.94 7.22
N GLU A 253 14.62 -66.65 8.34
CA GLU A 253 15.17 -65.75 9.35
C GLU A 253 16.42 -66.37 9.99
N PRO A 254 17.49 -65.59 10.22
CA PRO A 254 18.64 -66.06 10.98
C PRO A 254 18.22 -66.25 12.44
N GLU A 255 18.79 -67.26 13.10
CA GLU A 255 18.45 -67.62 14.48
C GLU A 255 18.72 -66.47 15.48
N ASP A 256 19.63 -65.56 15.13
CA ASP A 256 19.96 -64.37 15.91
C ASP A 256 19.06 -63.16 15.64
N GLY A 257 18.15 -63.24 14.66
CA GLY A 257 17.26 -62.15 14.25
C GLY A 257 17.93 -60.98 13.52
N TYR A 258 19.25 -61.03 13.27
CA TYR A 258 20.01 -59.91 12.69
C TYR A 258 20.51 -60.23 11.27
N TRP A 259 19.83 -59.65 10.28
CA TRP A 259 20.09 -59.82 8.83
C TRP A 259 21.41 -59.21 8.30
N VAL A 260 22.27 -58.66 9.16
CA VAL A 260 23.46 -57.86 8.78
C VAL A 260 24.78 -58.58 9.09
N HIS A 261 24.76 -59.74 9.76
CA HIS A 261 25.98 -60.50 10.05
C HIS A 261 26.57 -61.18 8.80
N SER A 262 27.89 -61.37 8.78
CA SER A 262 28.59 -62.02 7.66
C SER A 262 28.07 -63.42 7.34
N GLU A 263 27.56 -64.14 8.34
CA GLU A 263 27.03 -65.50 8.18
C GLU A 263 25.66 -65.54 7.47
N SER A 264 24.89 -64.44 7.49
CA SER A 264 23.61 -64.34 6.78
C SER A 264 23.76 -63.94 5.31
N SER A 265 24.98 -63.64 4.84
CA SER A 265 25.26 -63.27 3.44
C SER A 265 24.92 -64.36 2.43
N ASN A 266 24.98 -65.63 2.84
CA ASN A 266 24.66 -66.79 2.00
C ASN A 266 23.17 -67.19 2.05
N LYS A 267 22.35 -66.50 2.84
CA LYS A 267 20.91 -66.79 2.90
C LYS A 267 20.24 -66.34 1.61
N LYS A 268 19.41 -67.22 1.07
CA LYS A 268 18.67 -66.98 -0.17
C LYS A 268 17.41 -66.18 0.13
N VAL A 269 17.21 -65.12 -0.65
CA VAL A 269 15.98 -64.35 -0.74
C VAL A 269 15.25 -64.84 -1.99
N GLU A 270 14.02 -65.28 -1.83
CA GLU A 270 13.16 -65.76 -2.91
C GLU A 270 12.11 -64.70 -3.25
N TRP A 271 11.89 -64.49 -4.54
CA TRP A 271 10.79 -63.69 -5.04
C TRP A 271 9.48 -64.50 -4.97
N ILE A 272 8.54 -64.07 -4.12
CA ILE A 272 7.21 -64.71 -4.03
C ILE A 272 6.23 -64.05 -5.00
N GLY A 273 6.40 -62.73 -5.21
CA GLY A 273 5.64 -61.96 -6.18
C GLY A 273 4.18 -61.68 -5.81
N TYR A 274 3.68 -60.63 -6.46
CA TYR A 274 2.30 -60.39 -6.83
C TYR A 274 2.31 -59.99 -8.31
#